data_AF-A0A2H3E3M8-F1
#
_entry.id   AF-A0A2H3E3M8-F1
#
_cell.length_a   1.000
_cell.length_b   1.000
_cell.length_c   1.000
_cell.angle_alpha   90.00
_cell.angle_beta   90.00
_cell.angle_gamma   90.00
#
_symmetry.space_group_name_H-M   'P 1'
#
loop_
_entity.id
_entity.type
_entity.pdbx_description
1 polymer ?
#
loop_
_entity_poly.entity_id
_entity_poly.type
_entity_poly.pdbx_seq_one_letter_code
_entity_poly.pdbx_strand_id
1 'polypeptide(L)'
;MDRLLERLVAPKLIQLKVGAQVMLIKNLEQGHLVNGSVGSVVDFETQHEALTSEDTEIGEVERKDETDEERAARLEKLPAQQVWPVVRFANGRRILCIPQEFTVENSNGDVEAKRDQLGPLACTSRRVRPLNVSELISSAFLRRVKHT
;
A
#
# COMPACT_ATOMS: atom_id res chain seq x y z
N MET A 1 -25.19 6.94 1.93
CA MET A 1 -24.11 6.16 2.55
C MET A 1 -22.73 6.46 1.93
N ASP A 2 -22.64 7.01 0.71
CA ASP A 2 -21.33 7.29 0.06
C ASP A 2 -20.56 8.55 0.51
N ARG A 3 -21.22 9.56 1.11
CA ARG A 3 -20.59 10.87 1.41
C ARG A 3 -19.47 10.85 2.46
N LEU A 4 -19.42 9.85 3.34
CA LEU A 4 -18.35 9.72 4.34
C LEU A 4 -17.08 9.10 3.73
N LEU A 5 -17.22 8.17 2.79
CA LEU A 5 -16.12 7.53 2.09
C LEU A 5 -15.50 8.45 1.02
N GLU A 6 -16.24 9.43 0.51
CA GLU A 6 -15.73 10.48 -0.38
C GLU A 6 -14.76 11.46 0.30
N ARG A 7 -14.78 11.54 1.64
CA ARG A 7 -13.78 12.28 2.42
C ARG A 7 -12.45 11.55 2.53
N LEU A 8 -12.39 10.29 2.13
CA LEU A 8 -11.13 9.55 2.08
C LEU A 8 -10.25 10.14 0.98
N VAL A 9 -9.07 10.63 1.40
CA VAL A 9 -8.06 11.24 0.51
C VAL A 9 -7.59 10.26 -0.59
N ALA A 10 -7.77 8.94 -0.37
CA ALA A 10 -7.42 7.89 -1.33
C ALA A 10 -8.56 7.60 -2.34
N PRO A 11 -8.27 7.69 -3.66
CA PRO A 11 -9.21 7.29 -4.70
C PRO A 11 -9.54 5.78 -4.61
N LYS A 12 -10.69 5.37 -5.17
CA LYS A 12 -11.11 3.95 -5.18
C LYS A 12 -10.16 3.06 -6.01
N LEU A 13 -9.58 3.61 -7.06
CA LEU A 13 -8.60 2.95 -7.93
C LEU A 13 -7.49 3.96 -8.23
N ILE A 14 -6.23 3.51 -8.19
CA ILE A 14 -5.06 4.30 -8.57
C ILE A 14 -4.23 3.52 -9.59
N GLN A 15 -3.85 4.20 -10.68
CA GLN A 15 -2.89 3.65 -11.64
C GLN A 15 -1.48 4.11 -11.27
N LEU A 16 -0.61 3.15 -11.02
CA LEU A 16 0.79 3.38 -10.69
C LEU A 16 1.69 2.80 -11.79
N LYS A 17 2.84 3.42 -11.99
CA LYS A 17 3.92 2.92 -12.85
C LYS A 17 5.25 3.13 -12.13
N VAL A 18 6.29 2.42 -12.56
CA VAL A 18 7.65 2.68 -12.09
C VAL A 18 8.03 4.15 -12.35
N GLY A 19 8.66 4.78 -11.37
CA GLY A 19 8.99 6.20 -11.34
C GLY A 19 7.83 7.12 -10.94
N ALA A 20 6.62 6.61 -10.67
CA ALA A 20 5.53 7.44 -10.18
C ALA A 20 5.83 7.94 -8.75
N GLN A 21 5.67 9.25 -8.53
CA GLN A 21 5.75 9.82 -7.20
C GLN A 21 4.44 9.62 -6.45
N VAL A 22 4.57 9.11 -5.23
CA VAL A 22 3.47 8.78 -4.33
C VAL A 22 3.70 9.37 -2.95
N MET A 23 2.63 9.53 -2.19
CA MET A 23 2.64 10.06 -0.84
C MET A 23 1.81 9.15 0.06
N LEU A 24 2.33 8.85 1.24
CA LEU A 24 1.58 8.16 2.28
C LEU A 24 0.44 9.03 2.77
N ILE A 25 -0.74 8.44 2.92
CA ILE A 25 -1.90 9.11 3.52
C ILE A 25 -2.25 8.56 4.91
N LYS A 26 -1.51 7.55 5.37
CA LYS A 26 -1.58 6.99 6.73
C LYS A 26 -0.16 6.71 7.21
N ASN A 27 0.03 6.72 8.52
CA ASN A 27 1.29 6.36 9.14
C ASN A 27 1.47 4.84 9.05
N LEU A 28 2.63 4.38 8.56
CA LEU A 28 3.05 2.98 8.61
C LEU A 28 3.87 2.73 9.89
N GLU A 29 4.83 3.60 10.15
CA GLU A 29 5.75 3.50 11.29
C GLU A 29 5.79 4.84 12.03
N GLN A 30 5.66 4.79 13.35
CA GLN A 30 5.65 6.01 14.17
C GLN A 30 6.99 6.74 14.07
N GLY A 31 6.95 7.98 13.55
CA GLY A 31 8.12 8.87 13.47
C GLY A 31 8.95 8.78 12.18
N HIS A 32 8.85 7.70 11.40
CA HIS A 32 9.68 7.49 10.20
C HIS A 32 8.90 7.52 8.89
N LEU A 33 7.70 6.91 8.86
CA LEU A 33 6.85 6.82 7.67
C LEU A 33 5.45 7.26 8.04
N VAL A 34 5.22 8.57 7.92
CA VAL A 34 3.98 9.24 8.35
C VAL A 34 3.16 9.71 7.16
N ASN A 35 1.91 10.10 7.41
CA ASN A 35 1.09 10.80 6.44
C ASN A 35 1.83 12.03 5.93
N GLY A 36 1.97 12.15 4.61
CA GLY A 36 2.77 13.16 3.93
C GLY A 36 4.15 12.68 3.49
N SER A 37 4.66 11.54 3.97
CA SER A 37 5.93 10.99 3.50
C SER A 37 5.85 10.66 2.01
N VAL A 38 6.75 11.25 1.24
CA VAL A 38 6.83 11.11 -0.22
C VAL A 38 7.82 10.01 -0.58
N GLY A 39 7.47 9.21 -1.59
CA GLY A 39 8.33 8.21 -2.17
C GLY A 39 8.11 8.06 -3.67
N SER A 40 8.94 7.23 -4.30
CA SER A 40 8.83 6.87 -5.71
C SER A 40 8.62 5.37 -5.86
N VAL A 41 7.69 4.96 -6.71
CA VAL A 41 7.51 3.55 -7.07
C VAL A 41 8.75 3.08 -7.83
N VAL A 42 9.43 2.06 -7.32
CA VAL A 42 10.66 1.52 -7.92
C VAL A 42 10.45 0.19 -8.62
N ASP A 43 9.52 -0.63 -8.14
CA ASP A 43 9.18 -1.91 -8.76
C ASP A 43 7.78 -2.37 -8.33
N PHE A 44 7.32 -3.50 -8.88
CA PHE A 44 6.15 -4.25 -8.44
C PHE A 44 6.58 -5.68 -8.14
N GLU A 45 6.45 -6.07 -6.87
CA GLU A 45 6.94 -7.35 -6.34
C GLU A 45 5.79 -8.10 -5.65
N THR A 46 5.86 -9.42 -5.67
CA THR A 46 5.04 -10.27 -4.80
C THR A 46 5.55 -10.23 -3.37
N GLN A 47 4.71 -10.62 -2.42
CA GLN A 47 5.14 -10.74 -1.02
C GLN A 47 6.31 -11.72 -0.85
N HIS A 48 6.34 -12.81 -1.62
CA HIS A 48 7.44 -13.79 -1.57
C HIS A 48 8.77 -13.19 -2.07
N GLU A 49 8.74 -12.42 -3.16
CA GLU A 49 9.92 -11.70 -3.66
C GLU A 49 10.43 -10.68 -2.64
N ALA A 50 9.54 -9.95 -1.96
CA ALA A 50 9.92 -9.02 -0.90
C ALA A 50 10.53 -9.72 0.31
N LEU A 51 9.96 -10.83 0.78
CA LEU A 51 10.51 -11.61 1.89
C LEU A 51 11.88 -12.25 1.57
N THR A 52 12.13 -12.55 0.30
CA THR A 52 13.42 -13.08 -0.17
C THR A 52 14.48 -11.99 -0.28
N SER A 53 14.06 -10.73 -0.43
CA SER A 53 14.95 -9.58 -0.61
C SER A 53 15.27 -8.93 0.74
N GLU A 54 16.54 -8.93 1.15
CA GLU A 54 16.95 -8.28 2.42
C GLU A 54 16.74 -6.75 2.40
N ASP A 55 16.66 -6.16 1.22
CA ASP A 55 16.51 -4.70 1.03
C ASP A 55 15.04 -4.21 1.00
N THR A 56 14.05 -5.11 0.99
CA THR A 56 12.62 -4.76 0.87
C THR A 56 11.87 -5.11 2.15
N GLU A 57 11.33 -4.10 2.83
CA GLU A 57 10.52 -4.30 4.02
C GLU A 57 9.03 -4.30 3.67
N ILE A 58 8.21 -5.03 4.42
CA ILE A 58 6.74 -5.01 4.21
C ILE A 58 6.14 -3.84 4.97
N GLY A 59 5.45 -2.96 4.24
CA GLY A 59 4.80 -1.76 4.77
C GLY A 59 3.51 -2.09 5.50
N GLU A 60 3.63 -2.40 6.78
CA GLU A 60 2.50 -2.67 7.66
C GLU A 60 2.36 -1.56 8.70
N VAL A 61 1.14 -1.35 9.22
CA VAL A 61 0.97 -0.50 10.41
C VAL A 61 1.37 -1.31 11.64
N GLU A 62 2.30 -0.77 12.41
CA GLU A 62 2.68 -1.32 13.72
C GLU A 62 1.45 -1.37 14.64
N ARG A 63 1.08 -2.59 15.06
CA ARG A 63 0.06 -2.82 16.08
C ARG A 63 0.76 -3.34 17.33
N LYS A 64 0.66 -2.59 18.43
CA LYS A 64 1.39 -2.91 19.68
C LYS A 64 0.92 -4.21 20.35
N ASP A 65 -0.29 -4.67 20.02
CA ASP A 65 -0.93 -5.83 20.65
C ASP A 65 -0.92 -7.10 19.79
N GLU A 66 -0.28 -7.08 18.61
CA GLU A 66 -0.27 -8.23 17.67
C GLU A 66 0.94 -9.14 17.93
N THR A 67 0.72 -10.46 18.00
CA THR A 67 1.83 -11.43 18.11
C THR A 67 2.47 -11.72 16.75
N ASP A 68 3.70 -12.23 16.75
CA ASP A 68 4.40 -12.61 15.52
C ASP A 68 3.64 -13.68 14.71
N GLU A 69 2.93 -14.59 15.40
CA GLU A 69 2.08 -15.60 14.76
C GLU A 69 0.84 -14.98 14.09
N GLU A 70 0.18 -14.02 14.73
CA GLU A 70 -0.96 -13.32 14.15
C GLU A 70 -0.55 -12.51 12.91
N ARG A 71 0.64 -11.89 12.99
CA ARG A 71 1.26 -11.17 11.88
C ARG A 71 1.52 -12.10 10.70
N ALA A 72 2.16 -13.25 10.94
CA ALA A 72 2.41 -14.25 9.91
C ALA A 72 1.10 -14.77 9.28
N ALA A 73 0.10 -15.08 10.10
CA ALA A 73 -1.20 -15.55 9.62
C ALA A 73 -1.95 -14.50 8.77
N ARG A 74 -1.77 -13.20 9.04
CA ARG A 74 -2.33 -12.12 8.21
C ARG A 74 -1.63 -12.05 6.86
N LEU A 75 -0.31 -12.15 6.87
CA LEU A 75 0.53 -12.17 5.68
C LEU A 75 0.26 -13.39 4.80
N GLU A 76 -0.06 -14.55 5.36
CA GLU A 76 -0.43 -15.75 4.59
C GLU A 76 -1.79 -15.64 3.90
N LYS A 77 -2.71 -14.79 4.39
CA LYS A 77 -4.03 -14.57 3.76
C LYS A 77 -3.94 -13.79 2.45
N LEU A 78 -2.80 -13.15 2.19
CA LEU A 78 -2.62 -12.39 0.96
C LEU A 78 -2.36 -13.33 -0.22
N PRO A 79 -2.92 -13.04 -1.40
CA PRO A 79 -2.72 -13.85 -2.58
C PRO A 79 -1.24 -13.86 -3.01
N ALA A 80 -0.60 -15.03 -2.96
CA ALA A 80 0.83 -15.20 -3.23
C ALA A 80 1.28 -14.75 -4.64
N GLN A 81 0.39 -14.81 -5.63
CA GLN A 81 0.69 -14.41 -7.02
C GLN A 81 0.41 -12.93 -7.30
N GLN A 82 -0.13 -12.19 -6.32
CA GLN A 82 -0.46 -10.79 -6.47
C GLN A 82 0.79 -9.94 -6.24
N VAL A 83 1.03 -9.01 -7.16
CA VAL A 83 2.11 -8.04 -7.09
C VAL A 83 1.66 -6.75 -6.44
N TRP A 84 2.56 -6.07 -5.74
CA TRP A 84 2.30 -4.85 -5.00
C TRP A 84 3.39 -3.82 -5.29
N PRO A 85 3.08 -2.52 -5.21
CA PRO A 85 4.07 -1.51 -5.53
C PRO A 85 5.12 -1.46 -4.41
N VAL A 86 6.39 -1.49 -4.82
CA VAL A 86 7.52 -1.21 -3.96
C VAL A 86 7.84 0.27 -4.07
N VAL A 87 7.81 0.97 -2.93
CA VAL A 87 8.07 2.40 -2.86
C VAL A 87 9.39 2.63 -2.15
N ARG A 88 10.29 3.38 -2.80
CA ARG A 88 11.48 3.93 -2.14
C ARG A 88 11.13 5.28 -1.54
N PHE A 89 11.22 5.40 -0.23
CA PHE A 89 10.96 6.65 0.49
C PHE A 89 12.21 7.51 0.60
N ALA A 90 12.04 8.78 0.97
CA ALA A 90 13.13 9.74 1.15
C ALA A 90 14.17 9.31 2.20
N ASN A 91 13.80 8.43 3.13
CA ASN A 91 14.70 7.82 4.10
C ASN A 91 15.59 6.71 3.52
N GLY A 92 15.47 6.41 2.22
CA GLY A 92 16.24 5.38 1.51
C GLY A 92 15.62 3.97 1.55
N ARG A 93 14.66 3.73 2.45
CA ARG A 93 14.03 2.41 2.66
C ARG A 93 13.10 2.06 1.50
N ARG A 94 13.10 0.78 1.12
CA ARG A 94 12.19 0.21 0.12
C ARG A 94 11.09 -0.54 0.86
N ILE A 95 9.86 -0.14 0.63
CA ILE A 95 8.71 -0.69 1.33
C ILE A 95 7.74 -1.29 0.31
N LEU A 96 7.39 -2.57 0.48
CA LEU A 96 6.30 -3.23 -0.23
C LEU A 96 4.97 -2.77 0.36
N CYS A 97 4.16 -2.05 -0.42
CA CYS A 97 2.88 -1.54 0.06
C CYS A 97 1.75 -2.56 -0.20
N ILE A 98 1.47 -3.39 0.81
CA ILE A 98 0.38 -4.38 0.77
C ILE A 98 -0.99 -3.75 1.07
N PRO A 99 -2.11 -4.44 0.76
CA PRO A 99 -3.43 -4.02 1.17
C PRO A 99 -3.54 -3.90 2.67
N GLN A 100 -4.29 -2.89 3.08
CA GLN A 100 -4.62 -2.73 4.48
C GLN A 100 -6.03 -2.20 4.66
N GLU A 101 -6.72 -2.75 5.66
CA GLU A 101 -8.05 -2.28 6.01
C GLU A 101 -8.00 -0.83 6.51
N PHE A 102 -8.92 -0.01 5.97
CA PHE A 102 -9.07 1.36 6.42
C PHE A 102 -10.32 1.48 7.28
N THR A 103 -10.15 2.11 8.44
CA THR A 103 -11.21 2.38 9.39
C THR A 103 -11.27 3.88 9.65
N VAL A 104 -12.44 4.49 9.46
CA VAL A 104 -12.74 5.87 9.90
C VAL A 104 -13.38 5.78 11.27
N GLU A 105 -12.77 6.40 12.27
CA GLU A 105 -13.36 6.56 13.60
C GLU A 105 -13.99 7.96 13.72
N ASN A 106 -15.15 8.05 14.37
CA ASN A 106 -15.76 9.33 14.74
C ASN A 106 -15.02 9.94 15.94
N SER A 107 -15.33 11.20 16.22
CA SER A 107 -14.96 11.97 17.42
C SER A 107 -15.26 11.26 18.75
N ASN A 108 -16.18 10.29 18.75
CA ASN A 108 -16.54 9.47 19.92
C ASN A 108 -15.73 8.17 20.04
N GLY A 109 -14.87 7.84 19.07
CA GLY A 109 -14.10 6.59 19.00
C GLY A 109 -14.83 5.43 18.31
N ASP A 110 -16.08 5.63 17.87
CA ASP A 110 -16.83 4.60 17.13
C ASP A 110 -16.38 4.51 15.67
N VAL A 111 -16.25 3.28 15.16
CA VAL A 111 -15.96 3.02 13.74
C VAL A 111 -17.18 3.37 12.89
N GLU A 112 -17.09 4.43 12.10
CA GLU A 112 -18.19 4.86 11.21
C GLU A 112 -18.17 4.16 9.86
N ALA A 113 -16.98 3.79 9.38
CA ALA A 113 -16.83 3.16 8.07
C ALA A 113 -15.57 2.32 8.01
N LYS A 114 -15.71 1.13 7.43
CA LYS A 114 -14.60 0.27 7.04
C LYS A 114 -14.55 0.18 5.51
N ARG A 115 -13.36 0.28 4.93
CA ARG A 115 -13.12 0.04 3.51
C ARG A 115 -12.01 -0.97 3.33
N ASP A 116 -12.36 -2.10 2.72
CA ASP A 116 -11.39 -3.11 2.31
C ASP A 116 -10.76 -2.69 0.99
N GLN A 117 -9.44 -2.84 0.92
CA GLN A 117 -8.70 -2.59 -0.30
C GLN A 117 -8.89 -3.76 -1.26
N LEU A 118 -9.23 -3.46 -2.52
CA LEU A 118 -9.18 -4.46 -3.56
C LEU A 118 -7.73 -4.61 -4.03
N GLY A 119 -7.21 -5.84 -4.06
CA GLY A 119 -5.90 -6.08 -4.65
C GLY A 119 -5.82 -5.57 -6.09
N PRO A 120 -4.61 -5.35 -6.64
CA PRO A 120 -4.45 -4.89 -7.99
C PRO A 120 -5.30 -5.72 -8.92
N LEU A 121 -6.01 -5.05 -9.81
CA LEU A 121 -6.53 -5.73 -10.97
C LEU A 121 -5.30 -6.02 -11.83
N ALA A 122 -4.73 -7.20 -11.64
CA ALA A 122 -3.64 -7.69 -12.46
C ALA A 122 -4.15 -7.69 -13.90
N CYS A 123 -3.75 -6.69 -14.69
CA CYS A 123 -3.88 -6.77 -16.14
C CYS A 123 -2.96 -7.90 -16.57
N THR A 124 -3.57 -9.04 -16.87
CA THR A 124 -2.93 -10.25 -17.35
C THR A 124 -2.22 -9.99 -18.68
N SER A 125 -0.96 -9.56 -18.63
CA SER A 125 -0.07 -9.71 -19.76
C SER A 125 1.16 -10.50 -19.33
N ARG A 126 0.97 -11.82 -19.29
CA ARG A 126 2.07 -12.77 -19.39
C ARG A 126 2.82 -12.47 -20.69
N ARG A 127 4.02 -11.92 -20.56
CA ARG A 127 5.28 -12.26 -21.27
C ARG A 127 6.10 -10.99 -21.48
N VAL A 128 7.32 -11.02 -20.95
CA VAL A 128 8.39 -10.02 -21.11
C VAL A 128 8.05 -8.68 -20.43
N ARG A 129 8.46 -8.49 -19.17
CA ARG A 129 8.31 -7.22 -18.42
C ARG A 129 8.84 -6.06 -19.28
N PRO A 130 8.01 -5.20 -19.88
CA PRO A 130 8.46 -3.89 -20.30
C PRO A 130 8.47 -3.02 -19.05
N LEU A 131 9.49 -2.18 -18.88
CA LEU A 131 9.65 -1.24 -17.76
C LEU A 131 8.52 -0.18 -17.61
N ASN A 132 7.39 -0.35 -18.31
CA ASN A 132 6.29 0.63 -18.43
C ASN A 132 4.89 0.00 -18.23
N VAL A 133 4.75 -1.01 -17.36
CA VAL A 133 3.41 -1.49 -17.00
C VAL A 133 2.78 -0.52 -16.00
N SER A 134 1.66 0.09 -16.39
CA SER A 134 0.77 0.79 -15.46
C SER A 134 -0.16 -0.23 -14.81
N GLU A 135 0.00 -0.48 -13.53
CA GLU A 135 -0.88 -1.39 -12.79
C GLU A 135 -2.02 -0.61 -12.11
N LEU A 136 -3.24 -1.15 -12.22
CA LEU A 136 -4.41 -0.67 -11.50
C LEU A 136 -4.38 -1.28 -10.10
N ILE A 137 -4.02 -0.47 -9.11
CA ILE A 137 -3.95 -0.89 -7.70
C ILE A 137 -5.05 -0.16 -6.95
N SER A 138 -5.80 -0.84 -6.07
CA SER A 138 -6.57 -0.12 -5.03
C SER A 138 -5.63 0.11 -3.85
N SER A 139 -4.62 0.98 -4.02
CA SER A 139 -3.79 1.36 -2.88
C SER A 139 -4.50 2.48 -2.12
N ALA A 140 -5.04 2.15 -0.95
CA ALA A 140 -5.69 3.16 -0.10
C ALA A 140 -4.70 3.93 0.79
N PHE A 141 -3.39 3.69 0.66
CA PHE A 141 -2.36 4.33 1.50
C PHE A 141 -1.45 5.23 0.70
N LEU A 142 -1.43 5.10 -0.63
CA LEU A 142 -0.66 5.93 -1.53
C LEU A 142 -1.58 6.85 -2.32
N ARG A 143 -1.19 8.13 -2.39
CA ARG A 143 -1.76 9.10 -3.32
C ARG A 143 -0.71 9.48 -4.35
N ARG A 144 -1.09 9.54 -5.62
CA ARG A 144 -0.21 10.08 -6.68
C ARG A 144 -0.01 11.57 -6.44
N VAL A 145 1.25 12.01 -6.39
CA VAL A 145 1.56 13.44 -6.36
C VAL A 145 1.30 13.98 -7.76
N LYS A 146 0.41 14.97 -7.87
CA LYS A 146 0.18 15.67 -9.13
C LYS A 146 1.35 16.63 -9.32
N HIS A 147 2.13 16.47 -10.39
CA HIS A 147 3.01 17.54 -10.83
C HIS A 147 2.13 18.73 -11.21
N THR A 148 2.36 19.86 -10.53
CA THR A 148 1.79 21.16 -10.87
C THR A 148 2.71 21.83 -11.87
#